data_AF-A0A9P1HCH6-F1
#
_entry.id   AF-A0A9P1HCH6-F1
#
_cell.length_a   1.000
_cell.length_b   1.000
_cell.length_c   1.000
_cell.angle_alpha   90.00
_cell.angle_beta   90.00
_cell.angle_gamma   90.00
#
_symmetry.space_group_name_H-M   'P 1'
#
loop_
_entity.id
_entity.type
_entity.pdbx_description
1 polymer ?
#
loop_
_entity_poly.entity_id
_entity_poly.type
_entity_poly.pdbx_seq_one_letter_code
_entity_poly.pdbx_strand_id
1 'polypeptide(L)'
;MASVKPIFTATHPRACSTAFERVFMTRRDSLECVHEPFGEPFYYGPERMSERWMNDNEYRLKSGYANTTYKDVLDTILKVADEHTFLLPLHRSPLDSITNFDHFLPNEAGYDELRRLFDYLISEGVVDRDSLVVLDADDMLDNPEAAIRAYCEKVGIDFRSDMLNWSQDDATHASEAFEKWNGFHNDAIKSSSLRPRSHAQKSCTSESEDEEWKQKYGEDAQRVIRKTVEDNIADYEYLKQFALKIPARTN
;
A
#
# COMPACT_ATOMS: atom_id res chain seq x y z
N MET A 1 30.02 10.20 6.27
CA MET A 1 28.76 9.61 6.74
C MET A 1 28.35 8.58 5.70
N ALA A 2 27.93 7.38 6.10
CA ALA A 2 27.43 6.41 5.12
C ALA A 2 26.23 7.03 4.40
N SER A 3 26.23 7.01 3.07
CA SER A 3 25.11 7.50 2.27
C SER A 3 23.86 6.74 2.69
N VAL A 4 22.88 7.46 3.22
CA VAL A 4 21.56 6.92 3.55
C VAL A 4 20.88 6.57 2.23
N LYS A 5 20.46 5.31 2.07
CA LYS A 5 19.72 4.86 0.88
C LYS A 5 18.22 5.08 1.13
N PRO A 6 17.50 5.81 0.26
CA PRO A 6 16.05 5.93 0.37
C PRO A 6 15.37 4.56 0.11
N ILE A 7 14.20 4.35 0.70
CA ILE A 7 13.48 3.08 0.65
C ILE A 7 12.14 3.30 -0.06
N PHE A 8 12.04 2.83 -1.30
CA PHE A 8 10.78 2.90 -2.04
C PHE A 8 9.97 1.61 -1.79
N THR A 9 8.70 1.74 -1.43
CA THR A 9 7.81 0.58 -1.28
C THR A 9 6.64 0.70 -2.24
N ALA A 10 6.59 -0.15 -3.26
CA ALA A 10 5.43 -0.22 -4.14
C ALA A 10 4.37 -1.17 -3.56
N THR A 11 3.11 -0.78 -3.55
CA THR A 11 1.99 -1.63 -3.11
C THR A 11 0.83 -1.49 -4.08
N HIS A 12 -0.03 -2.51 -4.11
CA HIS A 12 -1.37 -2.37 -4.68
C HIS A 12 -2.36 -2.08 -3.54
N PRO A 13 -3.56 -1.58 -3.85
CA PRO A 13 -4.62 -1.48 -2.87
C PRO A 13 -4.93 -2.75 -2.11
N ARG A 14 -5.27 -2.60 -0.82
CA ARG A 14 -5.67 -3.70 0.08
C ARG A 14 -4.57 -4.72 0.41
N ALA A 15 -3.30 -4.42 0.17
CA ALA A 15 -2.16 -5.28 0.57
C ALA A 15 -1.73 -5.11 2.06
N CYS A 16 -2.60 -4.58 2.93
CA CYS A 16 -2.25 -4.24 4.32
C CYS A 16 -1.06 -3.26 4.48
N SER A 17 -0.77 -2.48 3.44
CA SER A 17 0.32 -1.51 3.39
C SER A 17 0.27 -0.45 4.48
N THR A 18 -0.92 0.03 4.89
CA THR A 18 -1.04 0.97 6.01
C THR A 18 -0.57 0.35 7.33
N ALA A 19 -0.91 -0.91 7.59
CA ALA A 19 -0.44 -1.57 8.81
C ALA A 19 1.08 -1.74 8.78
N PHE A 20 1.63 -2.05 7.60
CA PHE A 20 3.07 -2.11 7.36
C PHE A 20 3.75 -0.76 7.56
N GLU A 21 3.29 0.30 6.89
CA GLU A 21 3.81 1.67 7.00
C GLU A 21 3.91 2.09 8.46
N ARG A 22 2.84 1.83 9.17
CA ARG A 22 2.63 2.38 10.47
C ARG A 22 3.66 1.70 11.44
N VAL A 23 4.09 0.45 11.20
CA VAL A 23 5.22 -0.18 11.93
C VAL A 23 6.50 0.66 11.80
N PHE A 24 6.78 1.19 10.61
CA PHE A 24 7.96 2.03 10.35
C PHE A 24 7.80 3.48 10.81
N MET A 25 6.57 4.00 10.92
CA MET A 25 6.31 5.32 11.52
C MET A 25 6.73 5.42 12.99
N THR A 26 6.91 4.29 13.68
CA THR A 26 7.48 4.25 15.04
C THR A 26 8.98 4.57 15.08
N ARG A 27 9.67 4.51 13.94
CA ARG A 27 11.13 4.69 13.79
C ARG A 27 11.55 6.13 13.54
N ARG A 28 10.92 7.09 14.19
CA ARG A 28 11.14 8.54 13.98
C ARG A 28 12.57 9.01 14.26
N ASP A 29 13.33 8.21 14.99
CA ASP A 29 14.76 8.42 15.24
C ASP A 29 15.64 8.16 14.01
N SER A 30 15.11 7.45 13.00
CA SER A 30 15.89 6.94 11.87
C SER A 30 15.17 6.99 10.52
N LEU A 31 13.84 7.12 10.46
CA LEU A 31 13.05 7.09 9.24
C LEU A 31 12.10 8.28 9.17
N GLU A 32 11.93 8.84 7.95
CA GLU A 32 10.87 9.77 7.60
C GLU A 32 9.90 9.05 6.64
N CYS A 33 8.62 8.96 7.02
CA CYS A 33 7.61 8.29 6.20
C CYS A 33 6.85 9.33 5.37
N VAL A 34 6.86 9.14 4.04
CA VAL A 34 6.10 9.97 3.10
C VAL A 34 4.91 9.14 2.59
N HIS A 35 3.76 9.40 3.21
CA HIS A 35 2.52 8.68 2.94
C HIS A 35 1.90 9.07 1.59
N GLU A 36 1.66 8.09 0.73
CA GLU A 36 0.91 8.20 -0.53
C GLU A 36 1.14 9.45 -1.38
N PRO A 37 2.40 9.80 -1.68
CA PRO A 37 2.74 11.09 -2.29
C PRO A 37 2.22 11.26 -3.72
N PHE A 38 1.89 10.15 -4.39
CA PHE A 38 1.43 10.15 -5.79
C PHE A 38 -0.10 10.08 -5.92
N GLY A 39 -0.84 10.06 -4.82
CA GLY A 39 -2.30 10.05 -4.83
C GLY A 39 -2.88 11.30 -5.50
N GLU A 40 -2.38 12.46 -5.12
CA GLU A 40 -2.85 13.75 -5.60
C GLU A 40 -2.70 13.91 -7.13
N PRO A 41 -1.52 13.70 -7.75
CA PRO A 41 -1.40 13.78 -9.21
C PRO A 41 -2.17 12.66 -9.92
N PHE A 42 -2.32 11.48 -9.31
CA PHE A 42 -3.07 10.36 -9.90
C PHE A 42 -4.57 10.63 -10.03
N TYR A 43 -5.19 11.27 -9.04
CA TYR A 43 -6.63 11.57 -9.04
C TYR A 43 -6.96 12.96 -9.61
N TYR A 44 -6.17 13.99 -9.29
CA TYR A 44 -6.57 15.38 -9.52
C TYR A 44 -5.67 16.14 -10.51
N GLY A 45 -4.43 15.68 -10.67
CA GLY A 45 -3.40 16.35 -11.45
C GLY A 45 -3.72 16.51 -12.94
N PRO A 46 -2.92 17.31 -13.66
CA PRO A 46 -3.05 17.44 -15.11
C PRO A 46 -2.66 16.15 -15.84
N GLU A 47 -1.82 15.31 -15.21
CA GLU A 47 -1.33 14.01 -15.71
C GLU A 47 -2.11 12.82 -15.13
N ARG A 48 -3.28 13.06 -14.53
CA ARG A 48 -4.08 12.03 -13.85
C ARG A 48 -4.36 10.83 -14.73
N MET A 49 -4.30 9.64 -14.13
CA MET A 49 -4.62 8.37 -14.77
C MET A 49 -5.95 7.79 -14.28
N SER A 50 -6.47 8.28 -13.15
CA SER A 50 -7.78 7.87 -12.66
C SER A 50 -8.89 8.49 -13.51
N GLU A 51 -9.92 7.68 -13.80
CA GLU A 51 -11.17 8.15 -14.37
C GLU A 51 -12.08 8.80 -13.32
N ARG A 52 -11.77 8.62 -12.03
CA ARG A 52 -12.53 9.25 -10.94
C ARG A 52 -12.51 10.75 -11.09
N TRP A 53 -13.70 11.35 -11.04
CA TRP A 53 -13.90 12.80 -11.19
C TRP A 53 -13.36 13.39 -12.51
N MET A 54 -13.08 12.57 -13.53
CA MET A 54 -12.61 13.05 -14.83
C MET A 54 -13.58 14.08 -15.45
N ASN A 55 -14.88 13.91 -15.19
CA ASN A 55 -15.95 14.80 -15.65
C ASN A 55 -16.39 15.84 -14.60
N ASP A 56 -15.82 15.80 -13.38
CA ASP A 56 -16.13 16.72 -12.28
C ASP A 56 -14.97 17.69 -12.04
N ASN A 57 -14.84 18.64 -12.96
CA ASN A 57 -13.80 19.67 -12.87
C ASN A 57 -13.96 20.57 -11.63
N GLU A 58 -15.17 20.72 -11.09
CA GLU A 58 -15.40 21.56 -9.91
C GLU A 58 -14.82 20.88 -8.67
N TYR A 59 -15.07 19.59 -8.47
CA TYR A 59 -14.47 18.82 -7.38
C TYR A 59 -12.94 18.79 -7.50
N ARG A 60 -12.43 18.58 -8.71
CA ARG A 60 -10.99 18.58 -8.99
C ARG A 60 -10.33 19.91 -8.61
N LEU A 61 -10.91 21.05 -8.99
CA LEU A 61 -10.38 22.37 -8.63
C LEU A 61 -10.48 22.64 -7.11
N LYS A 62 -11.57 22.19 -6.46
CA LYS A 62 -11.75 22.32 -5.01
C LYS A 62 -10.75 21.50 -4.20
N SER A 63 -10.21 20.40 -4.76
CA SER A 63 -9.18 19.59 -4.09
C SER A 63 -7.90 20.37 -3.76
N GLY A 64 -7.60 21.45 -4.50
CA GLY A 64 -6.35 22.21 -4.38
C GLY A 64 -5.15 21.59 -5.12
N TYR A 65 -5.26 20.35 -5.62
CA TYR A 65 -4.18 19.61 -6.29
C TYR A 65 -4.33 19.50 -7.80
N ALA A 66 -5.27 20.26 -8.39
CA ALA A 66 -5.60 20.20 -9.81
C ALA A 66 -4.43 20.47 -10.77
N ASN A 67 -3.38 21.13 -10.27
CA ASN A 67 -2.18 21.51 -11.03
C ASN A 67 -0.92 20.76 -10.55
N THR A 68 -1.03 19.87 -9.57
CA THR A 68 0.11 19.12 -9.03
C THR A 68 0.52 18.02 -10.00
N THR A 69 1.78 18.01 -10.44
CA THR A 69 2.33 16.99 -11.35
C THR A 69 3.07 15.89 -10.58
N TYR A 70 3.32 14.75 -11.23
CA TYR A 70 4.19 13.72 -10.66
C TYR A 70 5.61 14.24 -10.41
N LYS A 71 6.08 15.16 -11.26
CA LYS A 71 7.39 15.79 -11.11
C LYS A 71 7.46 16.65 -9.86
N ASP A 72 6.44 17.46 -9.56
CA ASP A 72 6.43 18.31 -8.36
C ASP A 72 6.54 17.48 -7.08
N VAL A 73 5.86 16.33 -7.06
CA VAL A 73 5.93 15.35 -5.98
C VAL A 73 7.34 14.76 -5.87
N LEU A 74 7.92 14.29 -6.97
CA LEU A 74 9.28 13.73 -6.98
C LEU A 74 10.32 14.76 -6.54
N ASP A 75 10.24 16.00 -7.02
CA ASP A 75 11.15 17.08 -6.61
C ASP A 75 11.04 17.37 -5.11
N THR A 76 9.86 17.17 -4.51
CA THR A 76 9.64 17.34 -3.07
C THR A 76 10.27 16.18 -2.29
N ILE A 77 10.03 14.95 -2.73
CA ILE A 77 10.65 13.74 -2.16
C ILE A 77 12.17 13.83 -2.23
N LEU A 78 12.74 14.23 -3.36
CA LEU A 78 14.19 14.31 -3.53
C LEU A 78 14.85 15.39 -2.65
N LYS A 79 14.09 16.39 -2.17
CA LYS A 79 14.59 17.36 -1.19
C LYS A 79 14.65 16.81 0.23
N VAL A 80 13.81 15.81 0.55
CA VAL A 80 13.78 15.13 1.86
C VAL A 80 14.54 13.80 1.84
N ALA A 81 14.84 13.25 0.66
CA ALA A 81 15.50 11.95 0.47
C ALA A 81 16.98 11.88 0.93
N ASP A 82 17.55 12.98 1.44
CA ASP A 82 18.77 12.92 2.26
C ASP A 82 18.53 12.18 3.60
N GLU A 83 17.26 12.00 3.98
CA GLU A 83 16.76 11.23 5.12
C GLU A 83 15.99 9.99 4.63
N HIS A 84 16.04 8.88 5.37
CA HIS A 84 15.48 7.58 4.96
C HIS A 84 13.98 7.69 4.66
N THR A 85 13.64 7.90 3.39
CA THR A 85 12.27 8.16 2.96
C THR A 85 11.56 6.85 2.61
N PHE A 86 10.42 6.58 3.25
CA PHE A 86 9.52 5.45 2.98
C PHE A 86 8.33 5.91 2.13
N LEU A 87 8.12 5.33 0.96
CA LEU A 87 7.10 5.77 -0.01
C LEU A 87 6.14 4.62 -0.32
N LEU A 88 4.83 4.85 -0.28
CA LEU A 88 3.80 3.88 -0.67
C LEU A 88 2.90 4.44 -1.78
N PRO A 89 2.70 3.77 -2.92
CA PRO A 89 1.67 4.15 -3.87
C PRO A 89 0.34 3.43 -3.63
N LEU A 90 -0.70 4.24 -3.42
CA LEU A 90 -2.11 4.07 -3.78
C LEU A 90 -2.93 2.93 -3.14
N HIS A 91 -3.99 3.33 -2.42
CA HIS A 91 -5.03 2.47 -1.82
C HIS A 91 -6.44 2.66 -2.41
N ARG A 92 -7.27 1.61 -2.27
CA ARG A 92 -8.71 1.51 -2.61
C ARG A 92 -9.53 1.48 -1.32
N SER A 93 -10.49 2.38 -1.19
CA SER A 93 -11.44 2.46 -0.08
C SER A 93 -12.38 1.25 0.02
N PRO A 94 -12.88 0.87 1.21
CA PRO A 94 -14.23 0.32 1.29
C PRO A 94 -15.23 1.34 0.73
N LEU A 95 -16.31 0.88 0.11
CA LEU A 95 -17.43 1.75 -0.28
C LEU A 95 -17.93 2.47 0.99
N ASP A 96 -17.56 3.74 1.17
CA ASP A 96 -17.95 4.56 2.29
C ASP A 96 -18.61 5.83 1.74
N SER A 97 -19.75 6.19 2.32
CA SER A 97 -20.49 7.41 1.97
C SER A 97 -19.70 8.68 2.26
N ILE A 98 -18.62 8.59 3.04
CA ILE A 98 -17.70 9.70 3.34
C ILE A 98 -16.73 9.95 2.19
N THR A 99 -16.28 8.92 1.48
CA THR A 99 -15.18 9.03 0.52
C THR A 99 -15.65 9.31 -0.92
N ASN A 100 -16.96 9.16 -1.21
CA ASN A 100 -17.53 9.19 -2.56
C ASN A 100 -16.92 8.13 -3.51
N PHE A 101 -16.32 7.06 -2.98
CA PHE A 101 -15.94 5.88 -3.74
C PHE A 101 -17.14 4.94 -3.76
N ASP A 102 -18.05 5.13 -4.72
CA ASP A 102 -19.33 4.40 -4.83
C ASP A 102 -19.26 3.16 -5.73
N HIS A 103 -18.18 2.99 -6.51
CA HIS A 103 -17.97 1.82 -7.35
C HIS A 103 -16.49 1.41 -7.49
N PHE A 104 -16.30 0.14 -7.86
CA PHE A 104 -15.00 -0.44 -8.17
C PHE A 104 -14.52 -0.05 -9.57
N LEU A 105 -13.28 0.37 -9.69
CA LEU A 105 -12.62 0.61 -10.96
C LEU A 105 -11.46 -0.39 -11.15
N PRO A 106 -11.48 -1.23 -12.21
CA PRO A 106 -10.44 -2.22 -12.44
C PRO A 106 -9.03 -1.66 -12.60
N ASN A 107 -8.88 -0.45 -13.17
CA ASN A 107 -7.58 0.21 -13.34
C ASN A 107 -6.93 0.66 -12.02
N GLU A 108 -7.60 0.47 -10.89
CA GLU A 108 -7.04 0.70 -9.55
C GLU A 108 -6.54 -0.62 -8.92
N ALA A 109 -6.63 -1.76 -9.59
CA ALA A 109 -6.17 -3.04 -9.04
C ALA A 109 -4.64 -3.08 -8.86
N GLY A 110 -3.87 -2.51 -9.79
CA GLY A 110 -2.45 -2.20 -9.62
C GLY A 110 -1.46 -3.37 -9.78
N TYR A 111 -1.89 -4.62 -10.05
CA TYR A 111 -0.96 -5.75 -10.14
C TYR A 111 -0.15 -5.74 -11.44
N ASP A 112 -0.76 -5.42 -12.59
CA ASP A 112 -0.03 -5.23 -13.86
C ASP A 112 1.02 -4.12 -13.70
N GLU A 113 0.61 -2.97 -13.15
CA GLU A 113 1.50 -1.83 -12.93
C GLU A 113 2.66 -2.17 -11.99
N LEU A 114 2.40 -2.92 -10.90
CA LEU A 114 3.44 -3.41 -9.99
C LEU A 114 4.42 -4.33 -10.68
N ARG A 115 3.91 -5.30 -11.46
CA ARG A 115 4.76 -6.23 -12.21
C ARG A 115 5.62 -5.48 -13.21
N ARG A 116 5.03 -4.56 -13.97
CA ARG A 116 5.75 -3.75 -14.96
C ARG A 116 6.81 -2.87 -14.30
N LEU A 117 6.51 -2.27 -13.14
CA LEU A 117 7.50 -1.54 -12.36
C LEU A 117 8.63 -2.46 -11.89
N PHE A 118 8.30 -3.62 -11.35
CA PHE A 118 9.28 -4.62 -10.91
C PHE A 118 10.22 -5.06 -12.04
N ASP A 119 9.67 -5.44 -13.18
CA ASP A 119 10.44 -5.88 -14.35
C ASP A 119 11.26 -4.73 -14.96
N TYR A 120 10.70 -3.51 -15.00
CA TYR A 120 11.40 -2.31 -15.45
C TYR A 120 12.63 -1.99 -14.59
N LEU A 121 12.46 -2.01 -13.27
CA LEU A 121 13.54 -1.73 -12.32
C LEU A 121 14.73 -2.68 -12.49
N ILE A 122 14.46 -3.97 -12.78
CA ILE A 122 15.48 -4.98 -13.03
C ILE A 122 16.11 -4.81 -14.42
N SER A 123 15.29 -4.67 -15.46
CA SER A 123 15.74 -4.66 -16.86
C SER A 123 16.59 -3.43 -17.19
N GLU A 124 16.25 -2.27 -16.63
CA GLU A 124 17.01 -1.04 -16.79
C GLU A 124 18.19 -0.93 -15.80
N GLY A 125 18.35 -1.89 -14.89
CA GLY A 125 19.43 -1.90 -13.91
C GLY A 125 19.36 -0.73 -12.92
N VAL A 126 18.15 -0.21 -12.66
CA VAL A 126 17.93 0.89 -11.69
C VAL A 126 18.26 0.43 -10.27
N VAL A 127 17.96 -0.84 -9.97
CA VAL A 127 18.28 -1.50 -8.71
C VAL A 127 18.81 -2.90 -8.96
N ASP A 128 19.71 -3.35 -8.09
CA ASP A 128 20.13 -4.75 -8.08
C ASP A 128 18.95 -5.63 -7.67
N ARG A 129 18.82 -6.80 -8.31
CA ARG A 129 17.76 -7.77 -8.01
C ARG A 129 17.71 -8.16 -6.54
N ASP A 130 18.86 -8.26 -5.88
CA ASP A 130 18.96 -8.61 -4.45
C ASP A 130 18.49 -7.48 -3.51
N SER A 131 18.37 -6.25 -4.03
CA SER A 131 17.82 -5.10 -3.30
C SER A 131 16.29 -5.00 -3.42
N LEU A 132 15.67 -5.75 -4.32
CA LEU A 132 14.21 -5.81 -4.44
C LEU A 132 13.64 -6.82 -3.44
N VAL A 133 12.74 -6.34 -2.59
CA VAL A 133 12.08 -7.14 -1.56
C VAL A 133 10.59 -7.20 -1.86
N VAL A 134 10.07 -8.41 -2.03
CA VAL A 134 8.63 -8.67 -2.13
C VAL A 134 8.17 -9.29 -0.82
N LEU A 135 7.20 -8.67 -0.16
CA LEU A 135 6.58 -9.19 1.05
C LEU A 135 5.11 -9.50 0.77
N ASP A 136 4.70 -10.73 1.02
CA ASP A 136 3.30 -11.13 0.91
C ASP A 136 2.52 -10.69 2.15
N ALA A 137 1.33 -10.12 1.92
CA ALA A 137 0.50 -9.57 2.98
C ALA A 137 -0.05 -10.66 3.92
N ASP A 138 -0.38 -11.86 3.41
CA ASP A 138 -0.85 -12.96 4.23
C ASP A 138 0.28 -13.50 5.12
N ASP A 139 1.48 -13.66 4.57
CA ASP A 139 2.67 -14.06 5.35
C ASP A 139 2.96 -13.06 6.48
N MET A 140 2.83 -11.75 6.18
CA MET A 140 2.97 -10.70 7.19
C MET A 140 1.88 -10.79 8.27
N LEU A 141 0.61 -11.01 7.90
CA LEU A 141 -0.48 -11.11 8.87
C LEU A 141 -0.43 -12.39 9.70
N ASP A 142 0.11 -13.49 9.17
CA ASP A 142 0.28 -14.75 9.88
C ASP A 142 1.41 -14.70 10.91
N ASN A 143 2.54 -14.09 10.54
CA ASN A 143 3.70 -13.96 11.43
C ASN A 143 4.37 -12.58 11.32
N PRO A 144 3.75 -11.50 11.85
CA PRO A 144 4.23 -10.14 11.67
C PRO A 144 5.65 -9.92 12.16
N GLU A 145 6.02 -10.51 13.30
CA GLU A 145 7.37 -10.33 13.85
C GLU A 145 8.44 -10.92 12.93
N ALA A 146 8.23 -12.14 12.42
CA ALA A 146 9.18 -12.76 11.50
C ALA A 146 9.22 -12.04 10.14
N ALA A 147 8.06 -11.62 9.62
CA ALA A 147 7.94 -10.89 8.37
C ALA A 147 8.68 -9.53 8.41
N ILE A 148 8.38 -8.70 9.42
CA ILE A 148 9.01 -7.39 9.58
C ILE A 148 10.50 -7.54 9.87
N ARG A 149 10.92 -8.53 10.68
CA ARG A 149 12.34 -8.78 10.92
C ARG A 149 13.08 -9.15 9.63
N ALA A 150 12.52 -10.03 8.81
CA ALA A 150 13.11 -10.43 7.53
C ALA A 150 13.19 -9.25 6.55
N TYR A 151 12.16 -8.40 6.52
CA TYR A 151 12.17 -7.16 5.72
C TYR A 151 13.27 -6.21 6.19
N CYS A 152 13.34 -5.94 7.50
CA CYS A 152 14.34 -5.06 8.11
C CYS A 152 15.77 -5.53 7.79
N GLU A 153 16.05 -6.83 7.91
CA GLU A 153 17.36 -7.42 7.58
C GLU A 153 17.75 -7.18 6.12
N LYS A 154 16.80 -7.34 5.18
CA LYS A 154 17.05 -7.15 3.75
C LYS A 154 17.28 -5.70 3.35
N VAL A 155 16.54 -4.79 3.96
CA VAL A 155 16.59 -3.36 3.65
C VAL A 155 17.66 -2.62 4.46
N GLY A 156 18.22 -3.27 5.49
CA GLY A 156 19.26 -2.69 6.35
C GLY A 156 18.71 -1.78 7.44
N ILE A 157 17.46 -2.00 7.86
CA ILE A 157 16.85 -1.34 9.02
C ILE A 157 17.09 -2.22 10.24
N ASP A 158 17.46 -1.64 11.38
CA ASP A 158 17.53 -2.38 12.64
C ASP A 158 16.12 -2.80 13.09
N PHE A 159 15.89 -4.07 13.40
CA PHE A 159 14.56 -4.49 13.88
C PHE A 159 14.41 -4.24 15.38
N ARG A 160 13.35 -3.54 15.78
CA ARG A 160 12.96 -3.40 17.19
C ARG A 160 11.57 -3.98 17.42
N SER A 161 11.41 -4.77 18.48
CA SER A 161 10.11 -5.39 18.82
C SER A 161 9.03 -4.37 19.20
N ASP A 162 9.44 -3.17 19.62
CA ASP A 162 8.52 -2.07 19.90
C ASP A 162 7.84 -1.55 18.62
N MET A 163 8.41 -1.75 17.43
CA MET A 163 7.81 -1.32 16.16
C MET A 163 6.43 -1.95 15.90
N LEU A 164 6.14 -3.09 16.51
CA LEU A 164 4.84 -3.78 16.39
C LEU A 164 3.80 -3.27 17.39
N ASN A 165 4.17 -2.41 18.34
CA ASN A 165 3.34 -1.92 19.45
C ASN A 165 3.38 -0.39 19.51
N TRP A 166 2.22 0.25 19.66
CA TRP A 166 2.05 1.65 19.25
C TRP A 166 1.60 2.43 20.47
N SER A 167 2.31 3.49 20.80
CA SER A 167 1.91 4.39 21.87
C SER A 167 0.76 5.30 21.43
N GLN A 168 0.19 6.04 22.39
CA GLN A 168 -0.79 7.07 22.09
C GLN A 168 -0.19 8.16 21.19
N ASP A 169 1.09 8.50 21.37
CA ASP A 169 1.79 9.50 20.57
C ASP A 169 2.00 9.02 19.12
N ASP A 170 2.16 7.72 18.92
CA ASP A 170 2.20 7.08 17.59
C ASP A 170 0.83 7.04 16.92
N ALA A 171 -0.24 6.90 17.70
CA ALA A 171 -1.59 7.02 17.18
C ALA A 171 -1.91 8.46 16.72
N THR A 172 -1.53 9.47 17.52
CA THR A 172 -1.71 10.89 17.17
C THR A 172 -0.98 11.23 15.87
N HIS A 173 0.31 10.88 15.78
CA HIS A 173 1.08 11.16 14.58
C HIS A 173 0.59 10.43 13.33
N ALA A 174 0.19 9.16 13.46
CA ALA A 174 -0.41 8.43 12.36
C ALA A 174 -1.73 9.08 11.91
N SER A 175 -2.53 9.57 12.85
CA SER A 175 -3.76 10.29 12.52
C SER A 175 -3.50 11.58 11.74
N GLU A 176 -2.46 12.33 12.08
CA GLU A 176 -2.05 13.55 11.35
C GLU A 176 -1.52 13.22 9.95
N ALA A 177 -0.65 12.21 9.83
CA ALA A 177 -0.08 11.80 8.56
C ALA A 177 -1.15 11.25 7.58
N PHE A 178 -2.16 10.57 8.10
CA PHE A 178 -3.23 9.95 7.32
C PHE A 178 -4.46 10.84 7.13
N GLU A 179 -4.48 12.05 7.71
CA GLU A 179 -5.62 12.97 7.67
C GLU A 179 -6.05 13.29 6.23
N LYS A 180 -5.08 13.31 5.30
CA LYS A 180 -5.29 13.52 3.87
C LYS A 180 -6.29 12.55 3.23
N TRP A 181 -6.37 11.32 3.75
CA TRP A 181 -7.25 10.26 3.27
C TRP A 181 -8.17 9.78 4.38
N ASN A 182 -8.95 10.70 4.94
CA ASN A 182 -9.91 10.39 6.01
C ASN A 182 -10.93 9.32 5.55
N GLY A 183 -11.16 8.31 6.40
CA GLY A 183 -12.02 7.16 6.11
C GLY A 183 -11.27 5.88 5.70
N PHE A 184 -10.09 6.01 5.08
CA PHE A 184 -9.34 4.88 4.48
C PHE A 184 -8.50 4.12 5.50
N HIS A 185 -7.98 4.82 6.51
CA HIS A 185 -6.98 4.29 7.45
C HIS A 185 -7.55 3.98 8.85
N ASN A 186 -8.86 4.05 9.01
CA ASN A 186 -9.52 3.98 10.32
C ASN A 186 -9.16 2.72 11.12
N ASP A 187 -9.09 1.56 10.47
CA ASP A 187 -8.75 0.30 11.14
C ASP A 187 -7.29 0.30 11.60
N ALA A 188 -6.39 0.83 10.76
CA ALA A 188 -4.99 0.96 11.10
C ALA A 188 -4.79 1.98 12.22
N ILE A 189 -5.42 3.17 12.14
CA ILE A 189 -5.36 4.26 13.14
C ILE A 189 -5.89 3.80 14.50
N LYS A 190 -7.01 3.06 14.53
CA LYS A 190 -7.62 2.57 15.78
C LYS A 190 -6.87 1.38 16.38
N SER A 191 -6.00 0.73 15.63
CA SER A 191 -5.19 -0.37 16.15
C SER A 191 -4.06 0.14 17.05
N SER A 192 -3.66 -0.68 18.02
CA SER A 192 -2.57 -0.37 18.97
C SER A 192 -1.44 -1.39 18.91
N SER A 193 -1.52 -2.37 18.00
CA SER A 193 -0.50 -3.40 17.74
C SER A 193 -0.74 -4.08 16.39
N LEU A 194 0.34 -4.46 15.70
CA LEU A 194 0.27 -5.41 14.59
C LEU A 194 0.45 -6.81 15.17
N ARG A 195 -0.66 -7.54 15.31
CA ARG A 195 -0.68 -8.88 15.90
C ARG A 195 -0.97 -9.92 14.84
N PRO A 196 -0.49 -11.17 15.02
CA PRO A 196 -0.91 -12.29 14.19
C PRO A 196 -2.43 -12.37 14.10
N ARG A 197 -2.96 -12.67 12.92
CA ARG A 197 -4.41 -12.88 12.76
C ARG A 197 -4.90 -14.00 13.68
N SER A 198 -6.08 -13.81 14.29
CA SER A 198 -6.67 -14.76 15.23
C SER A 198 -7.34 -15.95 14.54
N HIS A 199 -7.66 -15.82 13.25
CA HIS A 199 -8.27 -16.85 12.43
C HIS A 199 -7.40 -17.09 11.20
N ALA A 200 -7.20 -18.36 10.85
CA ALA A 200 -6.60 -18.74 9.58
C ALA A 200 -7.43 -18.15 8.42
N GLN A 201 -6.76 -17.89 7.29
CA GLN A 201 -7.41 -17.43 6.07
C GLN A 201 -8.61 -18.33 5.75
N LYS A 202 -9.77 -17.70 5.52
CA LYS A 202 -10.94 -18.43 5.06
C LYS A 202 -10.61 -18.97 3.67
N SER A 203 -10.48 -20.29 3.53
CA SER A 203 -10.40 -20.92 2.21
C SER A 203 -11.77 -20.83 1.56
N CYS A 204 -12.08 -19.69 0.96
CA CYS A 204 -13.32 -19.49 0.22
C CYS A 204 -13.13 -20.04 -1.20
N THR A 205 -14.15 -20.73 -1.71
CA THR A 205 -14.22 -21.08 -3.13
C THR A 205 -14.60 -19.83 -3.92
N SER A 206 -14.21 -19.76 -5.20
CA SER A 206 -14.62 -18.67 -6.09
C SER A 206 -16.13 -18.45 -6.11
N GLU A 207 -16.91 -19.54 -6.08
CA GLU A 207 -18.38 -19.50 -6.00
C GLU A 207 -18.89 -18.83 -4.71
N SER A 208 -18.26 -19.12 -3.56
CA SER A 208 -18.65 -18.50 -2.28
C SER A 208 -18.28 -17.02 -2.22
N GLU A 209 -17.16 -16.62 -2.83
CA GLU A 209 -16.78 -15.21 -2.95
C GLU A 209 -17.73 -14.45 -3.87
N ASP A 210 -18.08 -15.06 -5.01
CA ASP A 210 -18.99 -14.48 -5.99
C ASP A 210 -20.38 -14.23 -5.38
N GLU A 211 -20.90 -15.18 -4.60
CA GLU A 211 -22.17 -15.00 -3.90
C GLU A 211 -22.08 -13.87 -2.85
N GLU A 212 -21.00 -13.81 -2.07
CA GLU A 212 -20.79 -12.74 -1.08
C GLU A 212 -20.69 -11.35 -1.75
N TRP A 213 -19.92 -11.24 -2.83
CA TRP A 213 -19.76 -9.99 -3.57
C TRP A 213 -21.04 -9.59 -4.29
N LYS A 214 -21.80 -10.54 -4.81
CA LYS A 214 -23.11 -10.29 -5.41
C LYS A 214 -24.09 -9.72 -4.38
N GLN A 215 -24.11 -10.29 -3.18
CA GLN A 215 -24.96 -9.80 -2.08
C GLN A 215 -24.54 -8.40 -1.61
N LYS A 216 -23.24 -8.13 -1.54
CA LYS A 216 -22.70 -6.88 -0.99
C LYS A 216 -22.68 -5.72 -1.98
N TYR A 217 -22.35 -5.99 -3.25
CA TYR A 217 -22.05 -4.97 -4.26
C TYR A 217 -23.00 -5.02 -5.47
N GLY A 218 -23.85 -6.05 -5.56
CA GLY A 218 -24.71 -6.28 -6.71
C GLY A 218 -24.02 -7.08 -7.82
N GLU A 219 -24.84 -7.54 -8.77
CA GLU A 219 -24.39 -8.49 -9.81
C GLU A 219 -23.39 -7.89 -10.79
N ASP A 220 -23.63 -6.65 -11.24
CA ASP A 220 -22.76 -5.98 -12.20
C ASP A 220 -21.35 -5.74 -11.62
N ALA A 221 -21.30 -5.25 -10.37
CA ALA A 221 -20.04 -5.03 -9.67
C ALA A 221 -19.29 -6.35 -9.40
N GLN A 222 -20.00 -7.40 -9.01
CA GLN A 222 -19.40 -8.73 -8.82
C GLN A 222 -18.73 -9.24 -10.10
N ARG A 223 -19.39 -9.15 -11.26
CA ARG A 223 -18.81 -9.59 -12.53
C ARG A 223 -17.54 -8.81 -12.88
N VAL A 224 -17.53 -7.50 -12.65
CA VAL A 224 -16.35 -6.65 -12.85
C VAL A 224 -15.21 -7.05 -11.90
N ILE A 225 -15.51 -7.30 -10.62
CA ILE A 225 -14.53 -7.74 -9.62
C ILE A 225 -13.93 -9.09 -10.04
N ARG A 226 -14.76 -10.09 -10.38
CA ARG A 226 -14.29 -11.42 -10.79
C ARG A 226 -13.39 -11.35 -12.02
N LYS A 227 -13.82 -10.62 -13.06
CA LYS A 227 -12.99 -10.40 -14.25
C LYS A 227 -11.65 -9.76 -13.88
N THR A 228 -11.65 -8.77 -12.99
CA THR A 228 -10.41 -8.10 -12.58
C THR A 228 -9.48 -9.05 -11.83
N VAL A 229 -10.01 -9.93 -10.97
CA VAL A 229 -9.22 -10.98 -10.30
C VAL A 229 -8.59 -11.92 -11.33
N GLU A 230 -9.37 -12.40 -12.30
CA GLU A 230 -8.89 -13.29 -13.37
C GLU A 230 -7.81 -12.64 -14.23
N ASP A 231 -7.98 -11.35 -14.57
CA ASP A 231 -7.01 -10.60 -15.38
C ASP A 231 -5.68 -10.38 -14.63
N ASN A 232 -5.69 -10.31 -13.29
CA ASN A 232 -4.50 -9.97 -12.48
C ASN A 232 -3.84 -11.19 -11.78
N ILE A 233 -4.48 -12.37 -11.78
CA ILE A 233 -3.95 -13.54 -11.03
C ILE A 233 -2.58 -14.00 -11.54
N ALA A 234 -2.34 -13.88 -12.85
CA ALA A 234 -1.06 -14.24 -13.44
C ALA A 234 0.08 -13.32 -12.96
N ASP A 235 -0.21 -12.03 -12.79
CA ASP A 235 0.77 -11.06 -12.29
C ASP A 235 1.02 -11.23 -10.79
N TYR A 236 -0.03 -11.52 -10.01
CA TYR A 236 0.10 -11.89 -8.62
C TYR A 236 1.00 -13.12 -8.42
N GLU A 237 0.71 -14.22 -9.12
CA GLU A 237 1.50 -15.47 -9.00
C GLU A 237 2.93 -15.31 -9.53
N TYR A 238 3.17 -14.39 -10.47
CA TYR A 238 4.52 -14.02 -10.90
C TYR A 238 5.29 -13.33 -9.78
N LEU A 239 4.73 -12.26 -9.20
CA LEU A 239 5.38 -11.51 -8.12
C LEU A 239 5.59 -12.37 -6.85
N LYS A 240 4.62 -13.25 -6.55
CA LYS A 240 4.68 -14.16 -5.40
C LYS A 240 5.89 -15.11 -5.42
N GLN A 241 6.43 -15.42 -6.59
CA GLN A 241 7.65 -16.25 -6.70
C GLN A 241 8.86 -15.57 -6.06
N PHE A 242 8.86 -14.24 -5.97
CA PHE A 242 9.92 -13.44 -5.36
C PHE A 242 9.65 -13.09 -3.89
N ALA A 243 8.49 -13.47 -3.35
CA ALA A 243 8.14 -13.17 -1.96
C ALA A 243 9.12 -13.81 -0.97
N LEU A 244 9.47 -13.06 0.08
CA LEU A 244 10.28 -13.54 1.20
C LEU A 244 9.67 -14.81 1.79
N LYS A 245 10.52 -15.79 2.11
CA LYS A 245 10.08 -17.02 2.76
C LYS A 245 10.04 -16.80 4.27
N ILE A 246 8.85 -16.53 4.79
CA ILE A 246 8.64 -16.31 6.22
C ILE A 246 8.44 -17.66 6.91
N PRO A 247 9.15 -17.94 8.02
CA PRO A 247 8.95 -19.17 8.75
C PRO A 247 7.53 -19.22 9.33
N ALA A 248 6.92 -20.40 9.25
CA ALA A 248 5.65 -20.66 9.90
C ALA A 248 5.73 -20.34 11.39
N ARG A 249 4.66 -19.78 11.95
CA ARG A 249 4.58 -19.44 13.36
C ARG A 249 4.77 -20.70 14.21
N THR A 250 5.85 -20.74 14.98
CA THR A 250 6.01 -21.75 16.04
C THR A 250 5.08 -21.36 17.20
N ASN A 251 4.18 -22.28 17.58
CA ASN A 251 3.25 -22.12 18.70
C ASN A 251 3.97 -21.94 20.04
#